data_AF-A0A957SIT7-F1
#
_entry.id   AF-A0A957SIT7-F1
#
_cell.length_a   1.000
_cell.length_b   1.000
_cell.length_c   1.000
_cell.angle_alpha   90.00
_cell.angle_beta   90.00
_cell.angle_gamma   90.00
#
_symmetry.space_group_name_H-M   'P 1'
#
loop_
_entity.id
_entity.type
_entity.pdbx_description
1 polymer ?
#
loop_
_entity_poly.entity_id
_entity_poly.type
_entity_poly.pdbx_seq_one_letter_code
_entity_poly.pdbx_strand_id
1 'polypeptide(L)'
;FAEAQQMNLSDFVHEYVAHRMAEVDEGYPIMKVLIGETLANPQLVQQVYDEVYSPAFGAAEHFFQQLMAQGQLRNGDPALFARLFAAPVLGLLTLRMMGDDHVTENWPAYAEAVGNGLLSMLENKANPEK
;
A
#
# COMPACT_ATOMS: atom_id res chain seq x y z
N PHE A 1 -9.13 7.83 9.56
CA PHE A 1 -8.38 8.81 8.74
C PHE A 1 -9.13 10.15 8.62
N ALA A 2 -9.35 10.86 9.72
CA ALA A 2 -9.97 12.20 9.70
C ALA A 2 -8.95 13.34 9.86
N GLU A 3 -7.68 13.04 10.17
CA GLU A 3 -6.64 14.01 10.55
C GLU A 3 -5.64 14.32 9.41
N ALA A 4 -5.78 13.69 8.24
CA ALA A 4 -4.85 13.82 7.11
C ALA A 4 -4.84 15.19 6.41
N GLN A 5 -5.67 16.16 6.83
CA GLN A 5 -5.80 17.45 6.14
C GLN A 5 -4.73 18.50 6.51
N GLN A 6 -3.87 18.24 7.51
CA GLN A 6 -2.81 19.17 7.93
C GLN A 6 -1.38 18.62 7.83
N MET A 7 -1.22 17.34 7.51
CA MET A 7 0.11 16.73 7.35
C MET A 7 0.67 16.99 5.95
N ASN A 8 1.98 17.19 5.86
CA ASN A 8 2.65 17.18 4.56
C ASN A 8 2.65 15.75 3.98
N LEU A 9 2.86 15.63 2.66
CA LEU A 9 2.83 14.35 1.95
C LEU A 9 3.80 13.31 2.54
N SER A 10 4.98 13.75 3.01
CA SER A 10 5.99 12.89 3.61
C SER A 10 5.49 12.23 4.88
N ASP A 11 5.01 13.03 5.83
CA ASP A 11 4.51 12.55 7.11
C ASP A 11 3.31 11.62 6.89
N PHE A 12 2.41 11.98 5.97
CA PHE A 12 1.28 11.12 5.62
C PHE A 12 1.71 9.74 5.12
N VAL A 13 2.67 9.69 4.18
CA VAL A 13 3.10 8.40 3.60
C VAL A 13 3.75 7.52 4.67
N HIS A 14 4.58 8.09 5.54
CA HIS A 14 5.20 7.34 6.63
C HIS A 14 4.17 6.78 7.60
N GLU A 15 3.24 7.62 8.08
CA GLU A 15 2.20 7.17 9.02
C GLU A 15 1.27 6.14 8.38
N TYR A 16 0.86 6.36 7.13
CA TYR A 16 0.00 5.44 6.41
C TYR A 16 0.67 4.07 6.22
N VAL A 17 1.94 4.04 5.79
CA VAL A 17 2.68 2.79 5.59
C VAL A 17 2.91 2.08 6.92
N ALA A 18 3.32 2.79 7.97
CA ALA A 18 3.51 2.21 9.30
C ALA A 18 2.22 1.60 9.83
N HIS A 19 1.11 2.32 9.72
CA HIS A 19 -0.21 1.83 10.12
C HIS A 19 -0.61 0.59 9.31
N ARG A 20 -0.50 0.64 7.98
CA ARG A 20 -0.88 -0.48 7.11
C ARG A 20 -0.01 -1.72 7.35
N MET A 21 1.28 -1.54 7.59
CA MET A 21 2.19 -2.65 7.92
C MET A 21 1.85 -3.27 9.27
N ALA A 22 1.41 -2.48 10.26
CA ALA A 22 0.94 -2.98 11.54
C ALA A 22 -0.37 -3.77 11.41
N GLU A 23 -1.36 -3.26 10.67
CA GLU A 23 -2.60 -3.99 10.37
C GLU A 23 -2.31 -5.33 9.69
N VAL A 24 -1.34 -5.34 8.76
CA VAL A 24 -0.95 -6.55 8.05
C VAL A 24 -0.24 -7.55 8.96
N ASP A 25 0.56 -7.07 9.92
CA ASP A 25 1.22 -7.94 10.90
C ASP A 25 0.21 -8.59 11.85
N GLU A 26 -0.69 -7.79 12.42
CA GLU A 26 -1.75 -8.26 13.33
C GLU A 26 -2.69 -9.26 12.62
N GLY A 27 -3.06 -8.95 11.37
CA GLY A 27 -3.93 -9.79 10.56
C GLY A 27 -3.24 -10.97 9.87
N TYR A 28 -1.92 -11.14 10.02
CA TYR A 28 -1.13 -12.08 9.20
C TYR A 28 -1.67 -13.52 9.20
N PRO A 29 -2.00 -14.15 10.35
CA PRO A 29 -2.49 -15.53 10.36
C PRO A 29 -3.79 -15.70 9.54
N ILE A 30 -4.69 -14.74 9.63
CA ILE A 30 -5.98 -14.76 8.92
C ILE A 30 -5.75 -14.54 7.42
N MET A 31 -4.95 -13.52 7.06
CA MET A 31 -4.66 -13.24 5.66
C MET A 31 -3.93 -14.39 4.97
N LYS A 32 -3.02 -15.08 5.66
CA LYS A 32 -2.33 -16.26 5.10
C LYS A 32 -3.33 -17.35 4.69
N VAL A 33 -4.32 -17.61 5.54
CA VAL A 33 -5.39 -18.59 5.23
C VAL A 33 -6.25 -18.06 4.08
N LEU A 34 -6.75 -16.83 4.19
CA LEU A 34 -7.66 -16.25 3.21
C LEU A 34 -7.03 -16.18 1.80
N ILE A 35 -5.79 -15.71 1.71
CA ILE A 35 -5.06 -15.64 0.43
C ILE A 35 -4.78 -17.05 -0.09
N GLY A 36 -4.43 -18.00 0.77
CA GLY A 36 -4.27 -19.39 0.36
C GLY A 36 -5.56 -19.97 -0.24
N GLU A 37 -6.71 -19.68 0.36
CA GLU A 37 -8.02 -20.13 -0.12
C GLU A 37 -8.42 -19.44 -1.42
N THR A 38 -8.14 -18.14 -1.60
CA THR A 38 -8.49 -17.41 -2.83
C THR A 38 -7.69 -17.92 -4.04
N LEU A 39 -6.49 -18.46 -3.83
CA LEU A 39 -5.70 -19.12 -4.88
C LEU A 39 -6.28 -20.47 -5.31
N ALA A 40 -7.01 -21.15 -4.42
CA ALA A 40 -7.62 -22.46 -4.69
C ALA A 40 -9.10 -22.36 -5.11
N ASN A 41 -9.78 -21.25 -4.77
CA ASN A 41 -11.20 -21.06 -4.99
C ASN A 41 -11.50 -19.77 -5.79
N PRO A 42 -11.81 -19.90 -7.10
CA PRO A 42 -12.13 -18.75 -7.96
C PRO A 42 -13.37 -17.95 -7.56
N GLN A 43 -14.31 -18.53 -6.79
CA GLN A 43 -15.48 -17.78 -6.32
C GLN A 43 -15.09 -16.87 -5.15
N LEU A 44 -14.20 -17.36 -4.28
CA LEU A 44 -13.69 -16.61 -3.15
C LEU A 44 -12.79 -15.45 -3.59
N VAL A 45 -12.01 -15.60 -4.67
CA VAL A 45 -11.16 -14.49 -5.17
C VAL A 45 -11.97 -13.26 -5.53
N GLN A 46 -13.13 -13.44 -6.17
CA GLN A 46 -13.99 -12.34 -6.59
C GLN A 46 -14.63 -11.67 -5.37
N GLN A 47 -15.14 -12.48 -4.43
CA GLN A 47 -15.72 -11.96 -3.19
C GLN A 47 -14.70 -11.16 -2.38
N VAL A 48 -13.49 -11.68 -2.17
CA VAL A 48 -12.43 -10.98 -1.44
C VAL A 48 -12.00 -9.71 -2.17
N TYR A 49 -11.94 -9.73 -3.51
CA TYR A 49 -11.67 -8.52 -4.27
C TYR A 49 -12.74 -7.46 -4.05
N ASP A 50 -14.03 -7.82 -4.16
CA ASP A 50 -15.13 -6.88 -4.08
C ASP A 50 -15.34 -6.33 -2.66
N GLU A 51 -15.16 -7.16 -1.64
CA GLU A 51 -15.42 -6.80 -0.24
C GLU A 51 -14.22 -6.14 0.45
N VAL A 52 -12.98 -6.49 0.06
CA VAL A 52 -11.76 -6.05 0.78
C VAL A 52 -10.90 -5.13 -0.08
N TYR A 53 -10.47 -5.60 -1.25
CA TYR A 53 -9.50 -4.86 -2.06
C TYR A 53 -10.11 -3.66 -2.78
N SER A 54 -11.29 -3.81 -3.37
CA SER A 54 -11.97 -2.77 -4.14
C SER A 54 -12.28 -1.52 -3.29
N PRO A 55 -12.85 -1.64 -2.08
CA PRO A 55 -13.08 -0.48 -1.22
C PRO A 55 -11.78 0.21 -0.78
N ALA A 56 -10.75 -0.58 -0.43
CA ALA A 56 -9.44 -0.04 -0.05
C ALA A 56 -8.78 0.72 -1.20
N PHE A 57 -8.87 0.17 -2.42
CA PHE A 57 -8.36 0.82 -3.62
C PHE A 57 -9.15 2.07 -3.97
N GLY A 58 -10.48 2.06 -3.88
CA GLY A 58 -11.31 3.25 -4.11
C GLY A 58 -10.96 4.40 -3.17
N ALA A 59 -10.69 4.11 -1.89
CA ALA A 59 -10.24 5.12 -0.93
C ALA A 59 -8.87 5.70 -1.30
N ALA A 60 -7.91 4.84 -1.67
CA ALA A 60 -6.58 5.27 -2.10
C ALA A 60 -6.63 6.09 -3.41
N GLU A 61 -7.44 5.67 -4.38
CA GLU A 61 -7.66 6.38 -5.64
C GLU A 61 -8.19 7.80 -5.40
N HIS A 62 -9.19 7.94 -4.54
CA HIS A 62 -9.75 9.25 -4.18
C HIS A 62 -8.69 10.15 -3.54
N PHE A 63 -7.87 9.58 -2.64
CA PHE A 63 -6.77 10.31 -2.01
C PHE A 63 -5.73 10.79 -3.04
N PHE A 64 -5.27 9.91 -3.94
CA PHE A 64 -4.33 10.32 -5.00
C PHE A 64 -4.93 11.36 -5.94
N GLN A 65 -6.21 11.26 -6.26
CA GLN A 65 -6.91 12.27 -7.05
C GLN A 65 -6.90 13.65 -6.36
N GLN A 66 -7.09 13.69 -5.04
CA GLN A 66 -7.02 14.95 -4.27
C GLN A 66 -5.61 15.55 -4.28
N LEU A 67 -4.57 14.73 -4.07
CA LEU A 67 -3.17 15.19 -4.13
C LEU A 67 -2.82 15.77 -5.50
N MET A 68 -3.30 15.15 -6.58
CA MET A 68 -3.12 15.66 -7.95
C MET A 68 -3.84 16.99 -8.15
N ALA A 69 -5.09 17.10 -7.70
CA ALA A 69 -5.88 18.33 -7.81
C ALA A 69 -5.26 19.51 -7.05
N GLN A 70 -4.55 19.23 -5.95
CA GLN A 70 -3.83 20.23 -5.15
C GLN A 70 -2.42 20.54 -5.68
N GLY A 71 -1.98 19.88 -6.76
CA GLY A 71 -0.64 20.03 -7.33
C GLY A 71 0.48 19.44 -6.48
N GLN A 72 0.16 18.65 -5.44
CA GLN A 72 1.11 17.97 -4.58
C GLN A 72 1.66 16.68 -5.20
N LEU A 73 0.90 16.11 -6.13
CA LEU A 73 1.31 14.97 -6.95
C LEU A 73 1.15 15.31 -8.43
N ARG A 74 2.06 14.80 -9.27
CA ARG A 74 1.92 14.92 -10.73
C ARG A 74 0.62 14.29 -11.21
N ASN A 75 0.01 14.89 -12.24
CA ASN A 75 -1.14 14.28 -12.91
C ASN A 75 -0.78 12.90 -13.47
N GLY A 76 -1.72 11.97 -13.35
CA GLY A 76 -1.60 10.59 -13.83
C GLY A 76 -2.89 9.81 -13.55
N ASP A 77 -2.79 8.49 -13.61
CA ASP A 77 -3.92 7.59 -13.30
C ASP A 77 -3.93 7.26 -11.80
N PRO A 78 -4.93 7.74 -11.01
CA PRO A 78 -5.01 7.45 -9.58
C PRO A 78 -5.10 5.95 -9.25
N ALA A 79 -5.74 5.15 -10.12
CA ALA A 79 -5.85 3.71 -9.94
C ALA A 79 -4.47 3.04 -10.05
N LEU A 80 -3.66 3.49 -11.01
CA LEU A 80 -2.28 3.03 -11.16
C LEU A 80 -1.44 3.37 -9.92
N PHE A 81 -1.54 4.60 -9.41
CA PHE A 81 -0.84 4.99 -8.18
C PHE A 81 -1.26 4.14 -6.99
N ALA A 82 -2.57 3.89 -6.81
CA ALA A 82 -3.08 3.05 -5.74
C ALA A 82 -2.49 1.62 -5.77
N ARG A 83 -2.36 1.01 -6.96
CA ARG A 83 -1.76 -0.33 -7.10
C ARG A 83 -0.26 -0.30 -6.82
N LEU A 84 0.46 0.70 -7.34
CA LEU A 84 1.90 0.84 -7.10
C LEU A 84 2.21 1.08 -5.62
N PHE A 85 1.35 1.80 -4.90
CA PHE A 85 1.50 2.02 -3.47
C PHE A 85 1.27 0.75 -2.65
N ALA A 86 0.28 -0.07 -3.04
CA ALA A 86 -0.02 -1.32 -2.34
C ALA A 86 0.96 -2.45 -2.67
N ALA A 87 1.59 -2.44 -3.85
CA ALA A 87 2.40 -3.55 -4.35
C ALA A 87 3.57 -3.95 -3.42
N PRO A 88 4.37 -3.03 -2.84
CA PRO A 88 5.44 -3.41 -1.92
C PRO A 88 4.92 -4.17 -0.71
N VAL A 89 3.80 -3.73 -0.11
CA VAL A 89 3.19 -4.37 1.06
C VAL A 89 2.70 -5.78 0.72
N LEU A 90 1.99 -5.93 -0.40
CA LEU A 90 1.51 -7.24 -0.87
C LEU A 90 2.66 -8.18 -1.26
N GLY A 91 3.73 -7.64 -1.85
CA GLY A 91 4.94 -8.39 -2.17
C GLY A 91 5.65 -8.92 -0.92
N LEU A 92 5.84 -8.07 0.09
CA LEU A 92 6.42 -8.46 1.38
C LEU A 92 5.55 -9.50 2.10
N LEU A 93 4.23 -9.32 2.10
CA LEU A 93 3.29 -10.32 2.63
C LEU A 93 3.45 -11.66 1.90
N THR A 94 3.63 -11.65 0.58
CA THR A 94 3.85 -12.86 -0.22
C THR A 94 5.15 -13.56 0.14
N LEU A 95 6.27 -12.81 0.26
CA LEU A 95 7.56 -13.37 0.70
C LEU A 95 7.45 -14.00 2.09
N ARG A 96 6.78 -13.32 3.01
CA ARG A 96 6.50 -13.83 4.36
C ARG A 96 5.69 -15.13 4.33
N MET A 97 4.65 -15.22 3.49
CA MET A 97 3.86 -16.44 3.31
C MET A 97 4.67 -17.61 2.73
N MET A 98 5.67 -17.32 1.90
CA MET A 98 6.58 -18.30 1.30
C MET A 98 7.67 -18.79 2.28
N GLY A 99 7.75 -18.24 3.49
CA GLY A 99 8.74 -18.64 4.50
C GLY A 99 10.04 -17.84 4.44
N ASP A 100 9.99 -16.60 3.94
CA ASP A 100 11.13 -15.69 4.06
C ASP A 100 11.28 -15.21 5.51
N ASP A 101 12.20 -15.83 6.24
CA ASP A 101 12.50 -15.51 7.64
C ASP A 101 13.06 -14.09 7.78
N HIS A 102 13.81 -13.60 6.80
CA HIS A 102 14.38 -12.24 6.86
C HIS A 102 13.27 -11.18 6.85
N VAL A 103 12.27 -11.33 5.97
CA VAL A 103 11.09 -10.45 5.97
C VAL A 103 10.28 -10.57 7.26
N THR A 104 10.13 -11.79 7.77
CA THR A 104 9.37 -12.06 9.01
C THR A 104 10.01 -11.39 10.22
N GLU A 105 11.30 -11.57 10.42
CA GLU A 105 12.04 -11.08 11.58
C GLU A 105 12.26 -9.56 11.54
N ASN A 106 12.28 -8.97 10.34
CA ASN A 106 12.60 -7.55 10.14
C ASN A 106 11.39 -6.72 9.67
N TRP A 107 10.16 -7.22 9.90
CA TRP A 107 8.93 -6.58 9.42
C TRP A 107 8.83 -5.06 9.72
N PRO A 108 9.14 -4.56 10.93
CA PRO A 108 9.10 -3.12 11.21
C PRO A 108 10.10 -2.31 10.37
N ALA A 109 11.28 -2.86 10.09
CA ALA A 109 12.29 -2.18 9.27
C ALA A 109 11.83 -2.05 7.81
N TYR A 110 11.07 -3.03 7.31
CA TYR A 110 10.47 -2.95 5.99
C TYR A 110 9.38 -1.87 5.89
N ALA A 111 8.66 -1.58 6.97
CA ALA A 111 7.67 -0.49 6.97
C ALA A 111 8.33 0.86 6.71
N GLU A 112 9.44 1.12 7.40
CA GLU A 112 10.23 2.34 7.20
C GLU A 112 10.83 2.39 5.77
N ALA A 113 11.44 1.29 5.31
CA ALA A 113 12.03 1.21 3.98
C ALA A 113 11.00 1.42 2.86
N VAL A 114 9.80 0.84 2.99
CA VAL A 114 8.70 1.05 2.05
C VAL A 114 8.25 2.50 2.04
N GLY A 115 8.08 3.14 3.20
CA GLY A 115 7.72 4.56 3.29
C GLY A 115 8.71 5.45 2.53
N ASN A 116 10.01 5.28 2.80
CA ASN A 116 11.09 6.00 2.13
C ASN A 116 11.11 5.74 0.60
N GLY A 117 10.94 4.48 0.20
CA GLY A 117 10.92 4.09 -1.21
C GLY A 117 9.73 4.69 -1.96
N LEU A 118 8.54 4.70 -1.35
CA LEU A 118 7.35 5.28 -1.93
C LEU A 118 7.47 6.80 -2.07
N LEU A 119 8.00 7.50 -1.07
CA LEU A 119 8.27 8.93 -1.18
C LEU A 119 9.24 9.26 -2.31
N SER A 120 10.32 8.48 -2.43
CA SER A 120 11.26 8.63 -3.53
C SER A 120 10.59 8.47 -4.89
N MET A 121 9.59 7.58 -5.04
CA MET A 121 8.82 7.44 -6.28
C MET A 121 7.95 8.66 -6.60
N LEU A 122 7.47 9.37 -5.58
CA LEU A 122 6.65 10.57 -5.72
C LEU A 122 7.51 11.82 -6.01
N GLU A 123 8.69 11.92 -5.40
CA GLU A 123 9.61 13.06 -5.54
C GLU A 123 10.44 13.04 -6.84
N ASN A 124 10.89 11.85 -7.27
CA ASN A 124 11.92 11.69 -8.31
C ASN A 124 11.46 11.95 -9.76
N LYS A 125 10.38 12.73 -9.97
CA LYS A 125 9.97 13.25 -11.28
C LYS A 125 9.54 14.72 -11.28
N ALA A 126 9.74 15.45 -10.18
CA ALA A 126 9.59 16.91 -10.15
C ALA A 126 10.76 17.66 -10.82
N ASN A 127 11.75 16.95 -11.38
CA ASN A 127 12.80 17.54 -12.21
C ASN A 127 12.66 17.10 -13.68
N PRO A 128 11.87 17.82 -14.50
CA PRO A 128 11.82 17.62 -15.93
C PRO A 128 12.98 18.38 -16.57
N GLU A 129 14.21 17.88 -16.48
CA GLU A 129 15.33 18.47 -17.23
C GLU A 129 16.13 17.40 -17.98
N LYS A 130 15.71 17.12 -19.22
CA LYS A 130 16.30 17.71 -20.43
C LYS A 130 15.49 17.33 -21.68
#